data_AF-A0A4Z1E2B5-F1
#
_entry.id   AF-A0A4Z1E2B5-F1
#
_cell.length_a   1.000
_cell.length_b   1.000
_cell.length_c   1.000
_cell.angle_alpha   90.00
_cell.angle_beta   90.00
_cell.angle_gamma   90.00
#
_symmetry.space_group_name_H-M   'P 1'
#
loop_
_entity.id
_entity.type
_entity.pdbx_description
1 polymer ?
#
loop_
_entity_poly.entity_id
_entity_poly.type
_entity_poly.pdbx_seq_one_letter_code
_entity_poly.pdbx_strand_id
1 'polypeptide(L)'
;MRMSLYGTPPEMPPPPPDQGPAGRAPAPSTCTACGAESLEAGFIEDSGEGSPGFARWIPGALERGMFGGARRMGRQRFEVVAMACQRCRHVDLYVGNPT
;
A
#
# COMPACT_ATOMS: atom_id res chain seq x y z
N MET A 1 20.83 -28.24 47.43
CA MET A 1 20.44 -28.41 46.01
C MET A 1 19.26 -27.51 45.69
N ARG A 2 19.35 -26.65 44.66
CA ARG A 2 18.19 -25.92 44.09
C ARG A 2 18.00 -26.42 42.66
N MET A 3 16.94 -27.20 42.44
CA MET A 3 16.50 -27.64 41.11
C MET A 3 15.76 -26.49 40.45
N SER A 4 16.33 -25.90 39.39
CA SER A 4 15.65 -24.92 38.55
C SER A 4 14.80 -25.69 37.53
N LEU A 5 13.47 -25.65 37.67
CA LEU A 5 12.51 -26.40 36.85
C LEU A 5 12.13 -25.70 35.52
N TYR A 6 12.86 -24.67 35.11
CA TYR A 6 12.60 -23.97 33.87
C TYR A 6 13.80 -24.12 32.95
N GLY A 7 13.67 -25.01 31.97
CA GLY A 7 14.60 -25.09 30.85
C GLY A 7 14.66 -23.75 30.13
N THR A 8 15.83 -23.41 29.61
CA THR A 8 16.05 -22.19 28.81
C THR A 8 14.99 -22.11 27.71
N PRO A 9 14.24 -21.00 27.57
CA PRO A 9 13.31 -20.85 26.46
C PRO A 9 14.08 -20.97 25.14
N PRO A 10 13.52 -21.62 24.10
CA PRO A 10 14.16 -21.68 22.80
C PRO A 10 14.37 -20.26 22.28
N GLU A 11 15.58 -19.97 21.80
CA GLU A 11 15.91 -18.70 21.18
C GLU A 11 15.00 -18.51 19.97
N MET A 12 14.15 -17.47 20.02
CA MET A 12 13.32 -17.14 18.87
C MET A 12 14.24 -16.69 17.73
N PRO A 13 14.00 -17.13 16.48
CA PRO A 13 14.76 -16.63 15.35
C PRO A 13 14.66 -15.10 15.29
N PRO A 14 15.72 -14.40 14.83
CA PRO A 14 15.65 -12.96 14.68
C PRO A 14 14.46 -12.60 13.77
N PRO A 15 13.76 -11.48 14.04
CA PRO A 15 12.71 -11.03 13.14
C PRO A 15 13.31 -10.90 11.73
N PRO A 16 12.56 -11.27 10.67
CA PRO A 16 13.05 -11.11 9.31
C PRO A 16 13.46 -9.64 9.06
N PRO A 17 14.49 -9.39 8.24
CA PRO A 17 14.92 -8.02 7.92
C PRO A 17 13.72 -7.24 7.41
N ASP A 18 13.59 -6.01 7.93
CA ASP A 18 12.49 -5.07 7.76
C ASP A 18 11.74 -5.25 6.42
N GLN A 19 10.67 -6.04 6.46
CA GLN A 19 9.75 -6.19 5.35
C GLN A 19 8.81 -4.98 5.42
N GLY A 20 9.27 -3.84 4.89
CA GLY A 20 8.38 -2.76 4.47
C GLY A 20 7.19 -3.35 3.71
N PRO A 21 5.98 -2.79 3.89
CA PRO A 21 4.71 -3.51 3.95
C PRO A 21 4.64 -4.67 2.95
N ALA A 22 4.84 -5.87 3.47
CA ALA A 22 4.69 -7.13 2.75
C ALA A 22 3.28 -7.21 2.13
N GLY A 23 3.22 -7.23 0.81
CA GLY A 23 1.98 -7.41 0.04
C GLY A 23 1.85 -6.54 -1.21
N ARG A 24 2.81 -5.67 -1.55
CA ARG A 24 2.69 -4.89 -2.78
C ARG A 24 2.71 -5.81 -4.00
N ALA A 25 1.62 -5.84 -4.78
CA ALA A 25 1.69 -6.31 -6.17
C ALA A 25 2.87 -5.61 -6.85
N PRO A 26 3.71 -6.30 -7.65
CA PRO A 26 4.86 -5.69 -8.29
C PRO A 26 4.34 -4.58 -9.21
N ALA A 27 4.46 -3.34 -8.76
CA ALA A 27 4.21 -2.19 -9.62
C ALA A 27 5.28 -2.25 -10.72
N PRO A 28 4.91 -2.09 -11.99
CA PRO A 28 5.88 -2.19 -13.07
C PRO A 28 6.93 -1.10 -12.93
N SER A 29 8.14 -1.45 -13.34
CA SER A 29 9.31 -0.58 -13.27
C SER A 29 9.35 0.46 -14.39
N THR A 30 8.38 0.48 -15.31
CA THR A 30 8.35 1.39 -16.47
C THR A 30 6.98 1.99 -16.71
N CYS A 31 6.93 3.29 -17.01
CA CYS A 31 5.71 4.00 -17.38
C CYS A 31 5.15 3.47 -18.70
N THR A 32 3.89 3.07 -18.71
CA THR A 32 3.26 2.48 -19.92
C THR A 32 3.13 3.48 -21.08
N ALA A 33 3.02 4.77 -20.76
CA ALA A 33 2.86 5.83 -21.76
C ALA A 33 4.17 6.27 -22.43
N CYS A 34 5.31 6.17 -21.74
CA CYS A 34 6.55 6.76 -22.25
C CYS A 34 7.80 5.87 -22.08
N GLY A 35 7.72 4.80 -21.30
CA GLY A 35 8.83 3.87 -21.05
C GLY A 35 9.87 4.34 -20.03
N ALA A 36 9.64 5.45 -19.33
CA ALA A 36 10.58 5.91 -18.28
C ALA A 36 10.50 5.03 -17.03
N GLU A 37 11.64 4.84 -16.37
CA GLU A 37 11.76 4.07 -15.12
C GLU A 37 11.53 4.91 -13.85
N SER A 38 11.39 6.23 -14.01
CA SER A 38 11.14 7.16 -12.89
C SER A 38 9.65 7.20 -12.53
N LEU A 39 9.18 6.16 -11.83
CA LEU A 39 7.83 6.11 -11.25
C LEU A 39 7.87 6.31 -9.74
N GLU A 40 6.91 7.07 -9.23
CA GLU A 40 6.71 7.27 -7.80
C GLU A 40 5.37 6.68 -7.37
N ALA A 41 5.39 6.02 -6.21
CA ALA A 41 4.24 5.39 -5.61
C ALA A 41 3.34 6.42 -4.91
N GLY A 42 2.03 6.25 -5.06
CA GLY A 42 1.02 7.02 -4.34
C GLY A 42 -0.36 6.37 -4.37
N PHE A 43 -1.36 7.15 -3.97
CA PHE A 43 -2.78 6.79 -4.07
C PHE A 43 -3.59 7.94 -4.68
N ILE A 44 -4.78 7.63 -5.18
CA ILE A 44 -5.74 8.64 -5.63
C ILE A 44 -6.68 8.97 -4.48
N GLU A 45 -6.68 10.24 -4.08
CA GLU A 45 -7.71 10.81 -3.22
C GLU A 45 -8.86 11.30 -4.10
N ASP A 46 -10.00 10.62 -3.98
CA ASP A 46 -11.28 11.07 -4.51
C ASP A 46 -12.14 11.51 -3.33
N SER A 47 -12.38 12.83 -3.23
CA SER A 47 -13.18 13.43 -2.16
C SER A 47 -14.68 13.11 -2.27
N GLY A 48 -15.10 12.39 -3.31
CA GLY A 48 -16.45 11.87 -3.46
C GLY A 48 -17.44 12.84 -4.07
N GLU A 49 -18.68 12.36 -4.19
CA GLU A 49 -19.79 13.09 -4.81
C GLU A 49 -20.11 14.39 -4.05
N GLY A 50 -20.16 15.51 -4.78
CA GLY A 50 -20.40 16.84 -4.22
C GLY A 50 -19.14 17.59 -3.76
N SER A 51 -17.94 17.00 -3.89
CA SER A 51 -16.70 17.72 -3.60
C SER A 51 -16.34 18.70 -4.74
N PRO A 52 -16.00 19.97 -4.41
CA PRO A 52 -15.53 20.90 -5.43
C PRO A 52 -14.05 20.61 -5.74
N GLY A 53 -13.75 20.03 -6.90
CA GLY A 53 -12.37 19.93 -7.39
C GLY A 53 -12.06 18.68 -8.22
N PHE A 54 -10.77 18.50 -8.49
CA PHE A 54 -10.22 17.33 -9.16
C PHE A 54 -9.78 16.26 -8.13
N ALA A 55 -9.86 14.99 -8.53
CA ALA A 55 -9.15 13.93 -7.81
C ALA A 55 -7.64 14.24 -7.77
N ARG A 56 -6.98 13.87 -6.67
CA ARG A 56 -5.57 14.17 -6.45
C ARG A 56 -4.76 12.89 -6.35
N TRP A 57 -3.58 12.89 -6.94
CA TRP A 57 -2.56 11.88 -6.63
C TRP A 57 -1.74 12.37 -5.44
N ILE A 58 -1.62 11.53 -4.41
CA ILE A 58 -0.88 11.81 -3.18
C ILE A 58 0.28 10.81 -3.08
N PRO A 59 1.55 11.27 -2.93
CA PRO A 59 2.69 10.38 -2.79
C PRO A 59 2.61 9.57 -1.47
N GLY A 60 3.12 8.35 -1.50
CA GLY A 60 3.21 7.48 -0.32
C GLY A 60 2.04 6.50 -0.16
N ALA A 61 2.04 5.79 0.97
CA ALA A 61 1.00 4.82 1.29
C ALA A 61 -0.27 5.52 1.76
N LEU A 62 -1.44 4.95 1.43
CA LEU A 62 -2.71 5.41 1.98
C LEU A 62 -2.79 5.06 3.47
N GLU A 63 -2.86 6.07 4.34
CA GLU A 63 -3.16 5.88 5.76
C GLU A 63 -4.69 5.89 5.95
N ARG A 64 -5.28 4.75 6.33
CA ARG A 64 -6.72 4.64 6.58
C ARG A 64 -7.09 5.21 7.95
N GLY A 65 -7.93 6.23 8.00
CA GLY A 65 -8.57 6.70 9.23
C GLY A 65 -9.72 5.79 9.72
N MET A 66 -10.08 5.90 11.01
CA MET A 66 -11.09 5.07 11.72
C MET A 66 -12.51 5.09 11.12
N PHE A 67 -12.86 6.09 10.31
CA PHE A 67 -14.20 6.26 9.74
C PHE A 67 -14.18 6.18 8.21
N GLY A 68 -13.91 4.99 7.67
CA GLY A 68 -14.03 4.68 6.25
C GLY A 68 -15.49 4.55 5.80
N GLY A 69 -15.96 5.48 4.96
CA GLY A 69 -17.32 5.53 4.43
C GLY A 69 -17.66 4.55 3.28
N ALA A 70 -18.94 4.59 2.89
CA ALA A 70 -19.71 3.73 1.98
C ALA A 70 -20.01 2.31 2.48
N ARG A 71 -21.26 2.08 2.91
CA ARG A 71 -21.86 0.74 3.08
C ARG A 71 -21.92 0.04 1.73
N ARG A 72 -21.10 -0.98 1.53
CA ARG A 72 -21.21 -1.93 0.40
C ARG A 72 -20.99 -3.33 0.98
N MET A 73 -22.04 -3.88 1.58
CA MET A 73 -22.02 -5.21 2.20
C MET A 73 -21.81 -6.28 1.12
N GLY A 74 -20.82 -7.15 1.29
CA GLY A 74 -20.73 -8.44 0.60
C GLY A 74 -19.69 -8.59 -0.52
N ARG A 75 -18.83 -7.60 -0.82
CA ARG A 75 -17.73 -7.76 -1.79
C ARG A 75 -16.38 -7.38 -1.19
N GLN A 76 -15.36 -8.20 -1.46
CA GLN A 76 -13.97 -7.91 -1.12
C GLN A 76 -13.52 -6.62 -1.80
N ARG A 77 -12.91 -5.72 -1.04
CA ARG A 77 -12.37 -4.46 -1.53
C ARG A 77 -10.88 -4.62 -1.72
N PHE A 78 -10.32 -3.91 -2.69
CA PHE A 78 -8.89 -3.89 -2.97
C PHE A 78 -8.38 -2.46 -3.00
N GLU A 79 -7.12 -2.28 -2.63
CA GLU A 79 -6.39 -1.05 -2.77
C GLU A 79 -6.23 -0.70 -4.24
N VAL A 80 -6.26 0.58 -4.55
CA VAL A 80 -5.77 1.09 -5.84
C VAL A 80 -4.42 1.72 -5.57
N VAL A 81 -3.37 1.15 -6.18
CA VAL A 81 -2.01 1.68 -6.14
C VAL A 81 -1.81 2.53 -7.38
N ALA A 82 -1.35 3.78 -7.21
CA ALA A 82 -1.13 4.71 -8.31
C ALA A 82 0.37 4.99 -8.50
N MET A 83 0.90 4.69 -9.69
CA MET A 83 2.29 4.95 -10.04
C MET A 83 2.37 6.18 -10.95
N ALA A 84 2.87 7.30 -10.42
CA ALA A 84 3.02 8.53 -11.19
C ALA A 84 4.40 8.61 -11.83
N CYS A 85 4.45 8.75 -13.15
CA CYS A 85 5.69 8.98 -13.86
C CYS A 85 6.21 10.41 -13.60
N GLN A 86 7.42 10.51 -13.08
CA GLN A 86 8.07 11.81 -12.83
C GLN A 86 8.50 12.52 -14.11
N ARG A 87 8.54 11.81 -15.25
CA ARG A 87 8.87 12.40 -16.56
C ARG A 87 7.67 12.99 -17.28
N CYS A 88 6.61 12.21 -17.49
CA CYS A 88 5.46 12.63 -18.31
C CYS A 88 4.17 12.85 -17.52
N ARG A 89 4.18 12.65 -16.19
CA ARG A 89 3.03 12.79 -15.29
C ARG A 89 1.86 11.84 -15.60
N HIS A 90 2.06 10.84 -16.45
CA HIS A 90 1.12 9.73 -16.61
C HIS A 90 0.99 8.96 -15.30
N VAL A 91 -0.22 8.52 -14.97
CA VAL A 91 -0.50 7.73 -13.78
C VAL A 91 -1.03 6.37 -14.20
N ASP A 92 -0.26 5.34 -13.91
CA ASP A 92 -0.71 3.96 -14.06
C ASP A 92 -1.41 3.51 -12.76
N LEU A 93 -2.55 2.81 -12.89
CA LEU A 93 -3.36 2.34 -11.75
C LEU A 93 -3.36 0.81 -11.67
N TYR A 94 -3.11 0.28 -10.47
CA TYR A 94 -3.02 -1.16 -10.21
C TYR A 94 -3.93 -1.59 -9.07
N VAL A 95 -4.48 -2.78 -9.17
CA VAL A 95 -5.18 -3.44 -8.06
C VAL A 95 -4.14 -3.99 -7.09
N GLY A 96 -4.18 -3.51 -5.85
CA GLY A 96 -3.29 -3.90 -4.76
C GLY A 96 -3.90 -4.95 -3.85
N ASN A 97 -3.56 -4.86 -2.56
CA ASN A 97 -4.03 -5.80 -1.56
C ASN A 97 -5.53 -5.69 -1.30
N PRO A 98 -6.15 -6.76 -0.79
CA PRO A 98 -7.47 -6.63 -0.21
C PRO A 98 -7.48 -5.72 1.03
N THR A 99 -8.57 -5.00 1.23
CA THR A 99 -8.78 -4.00 2.30
C THR A 99 -10.00 -4.31 3.14
#